data_AF-A0A917JDQ6-F1
#
_entry.id   AF-A0A917JDQ6-F1
#
_cell.length_a   1.000
_cell.length_b   1.000
_cell.length_c   1.000
_cell.angle_alpha   90.00
_cell.angle_beta   90.00
_cell.angle_gamma   90.00
#
_symmetry.space_group_name_H-M   'P 1'
#
loop_
_entity.id
_entity.type
_entity.pdbx_description
1 polymer ?
#
loop_
_entity_poly.entity_id
_entity_poly.type
_entity_poly.pdbx_seq_one_letter_code
_entity_poly.pdbx_strand_id
1 'polypeptide(L)'
;MNAYQQKWIDVLTNANIKDWKITPLEDDILIDLPSGSNVSTIMENLPDVIATLTLDITESPERLKFILRHAGEHHEYIVNPTDRDLNTAKK
;
A
#
# COMPACT_ATOMS: atom_id res chain seq x y z
N MET A 1 15.20 -0.45 1.72
CA MET A 1 14.33 -0.98 0.65
C MET A 1 14.65 -2.45 0.42
N ASN A 2 13.73 -3.32 0.82
CA ASN A 2 13.85 -4.78 0.67
C ASN A 2 13.27 -5.23 -0.69
N ALA A 3 13.48 -6.50 -1.04
CA ALA A 3 13.02 -7.07 -2.31
C ALA A 3 11.47 -7.05 -2.42
N TYR A 4 10.78 -7.30 -1.30
CA TYR A 4 9.32 -7.31 -1.24
C TYR A 4 8.71 -5.92 -1.53
N GLN A 5 9.24 -4.86 -0.91
CA GLN A 5 8.85 -3.46 -1.13
C GLN A 5 9.15 -3.02 -2.57
N GLN A 6 10.31 -3.39 -3.13
CA GLN A 6 10.62 -3.08 -4.52
C GLN A 6 9.60 -3.70 -5.47
N LYS A 7 9.20 -4.95 -5.26
CA LYS A 7 8.15 -5.59 -6.07
C LYS A 7 6.81 -4.90 -5.96
N TRP A 8 6.40 -4.49 -4.77
CA TRP A 8 5.19 -3.71 -4.61
C TRP A 8 5.25 -2.39 -5.39
N ILE A 9 6.39 -1.68 -5.36
CA ILE A 9 6.58 -0.47 -6.16
C ILE A 9 6.50 -0.78 -7.65
N ASP A 10 7.17 -1.84 -8.11
CA ASP A 10 7.14 -2.26 -9.52
C ASP A 10 5.71 -2.58 -9.97
N VAL A 11 4.97 -3.34 -9.16
CA VAL A 11 3.59 -3.72 -9.45
C VAL A 11 2.66 -2.51 -9.48
N LEU A 12 2.74 -1.62 -8.49
CA LEU A 12 1.93 -0.39 -8.46
C LEU A 12 2.28 0.57 -9.61
N THR A 13 3.55 0.61 -10.00
CA THR A 13 4.00 1.40 -11.16
C THR A 13 3.49 0.79 -12.47
N ASN A 14 3.53 -0.54 -12.60
CA ASN A 14 3.05 -1.28 -13.77
C ASN A 14 1.53 -1.25 -13.91
N ALA A 15 0.79 -1.12 -12.81
CA ALA A 15 -0.65 -0.88 -12.83
C ALA A 15 -1.01 0.45 -13.52
N ASN A 16 -0.02 1.31 -13.81
CA ASN A 16 -0.13 2.55 -14.58
C ASN A 16 -1.26 3.44 -14.05
N ILE A 17 -1.36 3.53 -12.72
CA ILE A 17 -2.42 4.30 -12.08
C ILE A 17 -2.08 5.78 -12.25
N LYS A 18 -2.85 6.42 -13.13
CA LYS A 18 -2.59 7.79 -13.56
C LYS A 18 -2.61 8.76 -12.38
N ASP A 19 -1.60 9.63 -12.34
CA ASP A 19 -1.44 10.71 -11.36
C ASP A 19 -1.21 10.27 -9.90
N TRP A 20 -0.94 8.98 -9.67
CA TRP A 20 -0.51 8.48 -8.35
C TRP A 20 1.00 8.65 -8.19
N LYS A 21 1.43 9.22 -7.06
CA LYS A 21 2.86 9.34 -6.76
C LYS A 21 3.26 8.31 -5.72
N ILE A 22 3.95 7.27 -6.16
CA ILE A 22 4.46 6.19 -5.30
C ILE A 22 5.88 6.55 -4.89
N THR A 23 6.15 6.56 -3.59
CA THR A 23 7.47 6.88 -3.04
C THR A 23 7.83 5.84 -1.96
N PRO A 24 9.00 5.19 -2.04
CA PRO A 24 9.49 4.36 -0.95
C PRO A 24 9.74 5.22 0.30
N LEU A 25 9.27 4.77 1.46
CA LEU A 25 9.48 5.45 2.74
C LEU A 25 9.99 4.46 3.77
N GLU A 26 11.31 4.42 3.96
CA GLU A 26 11.97 3.42 4.83
C GLU A 26 11.54 1.98 4.46
N ASP A 27 10.75 1.34 5.33
CA ASP A 27 10.19 -0.01 5.15
C ASP A 27 8.72 -0.01 4.67
N ASP A 28 8.16 1.17 4.41
CA ASP A 28 6.78 1.43 4.03
C ASP A 28 6.69 2.05 2.61
N ILE A 29 5.47 2.18 2.07
CA ILE A 29 5.22 2.81 0.77
C ILE A 29 4.26 3.97 0.95
N LEU A 30 4.67 5.15 0.50
CA LEU A 30 3.86 6.36 0.48
C LEU A 30 3.22 6.53 -0.90
N ILE A 31 1.91 6.71 -0.92
CA ILE A 31 1.13 6.91 -2.14
C ILE A 31 0.38 8.24 -2.01
N ASP A 32 0.79 9.25 -2.77
CA ASP A 32 0.00 10.48 -2.91
C ASP A 32 -1.07 10.27 -3.99
N LEU A 33 -2.33 10.37 -3.58
CA LEU A 33 -3.49 10.24 -4.44
C LEU A 33 -3.83 11.61 -5.08
N PRO A 34 -4.24 11.63 -6.36
CA PRO A 34 -4.60 12.87 -7.05
C PRO A 34 -5.92 13.43 -6.53
N SER A 35 -6.05 14.76 -6.63
CA SER A 35 -7.21 15.55 -6.23
C SER A 35 -8.47 15.10 -7.01
N GLY A 36 -9.34 14.33 -6.36
CA GLY A 36 -10.53 13.73 -6.98
C GLY A 36 -10.64 12.22 -6.80
N SER A 37 -9.61 11.59 -6.22
CA SER A 37 -9.67 10.18 -5.83
C SER A 37 -10.63 10.00 -4.66
N ASN A 38 -11.57 9.05 -4.79
CA ASN A 38 -12.37 8.64 -3.65
C ASN A 38 -11.58 7.63 -2.81
N VAL A 39 -10.90 8.13 -1.78
CA VAL A 39 -10.07 7.32 -0.89
C VAL A 39 -10.86 6.20 -0.23
N SER A 40 -12.12 6.44 0.11
CA SER A 40 -12.98 5.42 0.71
C SER A 40 -13.17 4.24 -0.24
N THR A 41 -13.49 4.52 -1.52
CA THR A 41 -13.60 3.48 -2.54
C THR A 41 -12.28 2.76 -2.80
N ILE A 42 -11.15 3.47 -2.79
CA ILE A 42 -9.83 2.84 -2.93
C ILE A 42 -9.59 1.89 -1.76
N MET A 43 -9.81 2.32 -0.53
CA MET A 43 -9.63 1.52 0.68
C MET A 43 -10.56 0.31 0.74
N GLU A 44 -11.79 0.43 0.25
CA GLU A 44 -12.75 -0.68 0.16
C GLU A 44 -12.27 -1.78 -0.80
N ASN A 45 -11.68 -1.39 -1.94
CA ASN A 45 -11.18 -2.34 -2.94
C ASN A 45 -9.72 -2.75 -2.70
N LEU A 46 -9.00 -2.06 -1.82
CA LEU A 46 -7.57 -2.27 -1.59
C LEU A 46 -7.26 -3.72 -1.19
N PRO A 47 -8.01 -4.40 -0.31
CA PRO A 47 -7.73 -5.80 0.04
C PRO A 47 -7.79 -6.74 -1.18
N ASP A 48 -8.79 -6.58 -2.04
CA ASP A 48 -8.97 -7.42 -3.23
C ASP A 48 -7.89 -7.15 -4.28
N VAL A 49 -7.53 -5.87 -4.45
CA VAL A 49 -6.41 -5.46 -5.31
C VAL A 49 -5.11 -6.04 -4.78
N ILE A 50 -4.82 -5.88 -3.49
CA ILE A 50 -3.61 -6.43 -2.86
C ILE A 50 -3.57 -7.96 -3.00
N ALA A 51 -4.68 -8.66 -2.75
CA ALA A 51 -4.74 -10.12 -2.90
C ALA A 51 -4.42 -10.56 -4.33
N THR A 52 -4.94 -9.84 -5.33
CA THR A 52 -4.68 -10.11 -6.75
C THR A 52 -3.22 -9.85 -7.09
N LEU A 53 -2.69 -8.70 -6.68
CA LEU A 53 -1.31 -8.27 -6.96
C LEU A 53 -0.26 -9.11 -6.22
N THR A 54 -0.61 -9.68 -5.07
CA THR A 54 0.28 -10.57 -4.31
C THR A 54 0.58 -11.85 -5.07
N LEU A 55 -0.29 -12.29 -5.99
CA LEU A 55 -0.04 -13.47 -6.84
C LEU A 55 1.17 -13.27 -7.77
N ASP A 56 1.48 -12.02 -8.13
CA ASP A 56 2.62 -11.67 -8.96
C ASP A 56 3.92 -11.48 -8.15
N ILE A 57 3.86 -11.54 -6.81
CA ILE A 57 5.00 -11.38 -5.91
C ILE A 57 5.46 -12.76 -5.43
N THR A 58 6.69 -13.12 -5.79
CA THR A 58 7.30 -14.43 -5.47
C THR A 58 8.24 -14.39 -4.28
N GLU A 59 8.58 -13.17 -3.87
CA GLU A 59 9.48 -12.81 -2.79
C GLU A 59 8.83 -13.14 -1.45
N SER A 60 9.67 -13.49 -0.47
CA SER A 60 9.20 -13.77 0.88
C SER A 60 8.34 -12.61 1.40
N PRO A 61 7.11 -12.88 1.88
CA PRO A 61 6.24 -11.85 2.41
C PRO A 61 6.91 -11.14 3.60
N GLU A 62 7.05 -9.83 3.50
CA GLU A 62 7.56 -8.98 4.58
C GLU A 62 6.45 -8.01 5.03
N ARG A 63 6.55 -7.53 6.28
CA ARG A 63 5.65 -6.48 6.78
C ARG A 63 5.83 -5.23 5.92
N LEU A 64 4.73 -4.69 5.40
CA LEU A 64 4.74 -3.49 4.58
C LEU A 64 3.51 -2.64 4.90
N LYS A 65 3.68 -1.34 5.15
CA LYS A 65 2.55 -0.41 5.30
C LYS A 65 2.42 0.49 4.07
N PHE A 66 1.23 0.55 3.50
CA PHE A 66 0.82 1.56 2.53
C PHE A 66 0.25 2.76 3.27
N ILE A 67 0.81 3.93 2.99
CA ILE A 67 0.36 5.21 3.53
C ILE A 67 -0.23 5.98 2.35
N LEU A 68 -1.56 6.02 2.27
CA LEU A 68 -2.28 6.75 1.24
C LEU A 68 -2.55 8.16 1.75
N ARG A 69 -2.02 9.17 1.06
CA ARG A 69 -2.27 10.58 1.38
C ARG A 69 -3.18 11.21 0.34
N HIS A 70 -4.22 11.89 0.80
CA HIS A 70 -5.14 12.62 -0.05
C HIS A 70 -5.71 13.83 0.69
N ALA A 71 -5.64 15.02 0.09
CA ALA A 71 -6.28 16.24 0.61
C ALA A 71 -6.05 16.57 2.10
N GLY A 72 -4.90 16.16 2.68
CA GLY A 72 -4.56 16.36 4.08
C GLY A 72 -4.97 15.22 5.02
N GLU A 73 -5.64 14.19 4.51
CA GLU A 73 -5.96 12.96 5.21
C GLU A 73 -4.96 11.86 4.85
N HIS A 74 -4.61 11.03 5.83
CA HIS A 74 -3.76 9.87 5.65
C HIS A 74 -4.52 8.60 6.06
N HIS A 75 -4.48 7.59 5.19
CA HIS A 75 -5.00 6.27 5.45
C HIS A 75 -3.86 5.26 5.43
N GLU A 76 -3.91 4.31 6.34
CA GLU A 76 -2.89 3.28 6.46
C GLU A 76 -3.48 1.91 6.17
N TYR A 77 -2.74 1.10 5.43
CA TYR A 77 -3.07 -0.29 5.19
C TYR A 77 -1.81 -1.15 5.32
N ILE A 78 -1.84 -2.15 6.19
CA ILE A 78 -0.67 -2.98 6.48
C ILE A 78 -0.87 -4.36 5.85
N VAL A 79 0.10 -4.77 5.02
CA VAL A 79 0.21 -6.12 4.47
C VAL A 79 1.21 -6.90 5.29
N ASN A 80 0.89 -8.17 5.56
CA ASN A 80 1.62 -9.05 6.47
C ASN A 80 1.85 -8.39 7.85
N PRO A 81 0.78 -7.99 8.56
CA PRO A 81 0.91 -7.33 9.85
C PRO A 81 1.62 -8.23 10.85
N THR A 82 2.49 -7.64 11.68
CA THR A 82 3.09 -8.35 12.81
C THR A 82 2.13 -8.37 14.00
N ASP A 83 2.42 -9.17 15.02
CA ASP A 83 1.67 -9.17 16.28
C ASP A 83 1.55 -7.78 16.93
N ARG A 84 2.52 -6.89 16.65
CA ARG A 84 2.50 -5.51 17.16
C ARG A 84 1.46 -4.65 16.43
N ASP A 85 1.27 -4.87 15.13
CA ASP A 85 0.33 -4.11 14.30
C ASP A 85 -1.12 -4.55 14.55
N LEU A 86 -1.34 -5.85 14.79
CA LEU A 86 -2.66 -6.41 15.10
C LEU A 86 -3.21 -5.90 16.45
N ASN A 87 -2.33 -5.59 17.39
CA ASN A 87 -2.72 -5.07 18.71
C ASN A 87 -3.08 -3.58 18.73
N THR A 88 -2.74 -2.82 17.68
CA THR A 88 -3.10 -1.41 17.54
C THR A 88 -4.39 -1.16 16.79
N ALA A 89 -4.91 -2.13 16.01
CA ALA A 89 -6.18 -2.02 15.28
C ALA A 89 -7.43 -2.15 16.18
N LYS A 90 -7.26 -2.38 17.48
CA LYS A 90 -8.33 -2.39 18.49
C LYS A 90 -8.20 -1.21 19.44
N LYS A 91 -8.63 -0.02 19.03
CA LYS A 91 -9.04 1.02 19.97
C LYS A 91 -10.03 1.98 19.35
#